data_AF-A0AAU6EJP4-F1
#
_entry.id   AF-A0AAU6EJP4-F1
#
_cell.length_a   1.000
_cell.length_b   1.000
_cell.length_c   1.000
_cell.angle_alpha   90.00
_cell.angle_beta   90.00
_cell.angle_gamma   90.00
#
_symmetry.space_group_name_H-M   'P 1'
#
loop_
_entity.id
_entity.type
_entity.pdbx_description
1 polymer ?
#
loop_
_entity_poly.entity_id
_entity_poly.type
_entity_poly.pdbx_seq_one_letter_code
_entity_poly.pdbx_strand_id
1 'polypeptide(L)'
;MSAYEFPNDLVEIQRDYEQADALFEKLVAALPSAIDIMTGKPKSTDKQEDEVQKAREVRLQAQEKRDQHPWLQDVDDQYAARMQLWKAARASE
;
A
#
# COMPACT_ATOMS: atom_id res chain seq x y z
N MET A 1 9.32 16.55 -13.74
CA MET A 1 9.98 16.89 -12.45
C MET A 1 8.88 17.21 -11.47
N SER A 2 8.90 16.63 -10.26
CA SER A 2 7.97 17.04 -9.21
C SER A 2 8.22 18.49 -8.84
N ALA A 3 7.16 19.21 -8.45
CA ALA A 3 7.28 20.54 -7.86
C ALA A 3 7.92 20.49 -6.46
N TYR A 4 8.02 19.27 -5.88
CA TYR A 4 8.56 19.00 -4.56
C TYR A 4 9.86 18.19 -4.64
N GLU A 5 10.83 18.54 -3.81
CA GLU A 5 11.99 17.71 -3.51
C GLU A 5 11.66 16.81 -2.31
N PHE A 6 11.36 15.54 -2.60
CA PHE A 6 11.01 14.56 -1.58
C PHE A 6 12.26 13.99 -0.89
N PRO A 7 12.26 13.86 0.45
CA PRO A 7 13.26 13.08 1.16
C PRO A 7 13.30 11.61 0.67
N ASN A 8 14.50 11.02 0.61
CA ASN A 8 14.67 9.65 0.11
C ASN A 8 13.93 8.63 0.98
N ASP A 9 13.94 8.81 2.30
CA ASP A 9 13.21 7.97 3.25
C ASP A 9 11.69 8.03 3.01
N LEU A 10 11.13 9.20 2.72
CA LEU A 10 9.71 9.33 2.38
C LEU A 10 9.37 8.62 1.06
N VAL A 11 10.26 8.67 0.07
CA VAL A 11 10.10 7.93 -1.19
C VAL A 11 10.19 6.42 -0.95
N GLU A 12 11.12 5.96 -0.11
CA GLU A 12 11.25 4.56 0.30
C GLU A 12 10.00 4.06 1.03
N ILE A 13 9.46 4.82 1.99
CA ILE A 13 8.21 4.48 2.68
C ILE A 13 7.04 4.36 1.71
N GLN A 14 6.96 5.25 0.71
CA GLN A 14 5.93 5.15 -0.32
C GLN A 14 6.10 3.89 -1.18
N ARG A 15 7.33 3.48 -1.49
CA ARG A 15 7.60 2.22 -2.22
C ARG A 15 7.23 1.00 -1.38
N ASP A 16 7.57 1.00 -0.10
CA ASP A 16 7.17 -0.07 0.83
C ASP A 16 5.64 -0.19 0.89
N TYR A 17 4.94 0.94 0.92
CA TYR A 17 3.48 0.96 0.83
C TYR A 17 2.97 0.33 -0.47
N GLU A 18 3.52 0.72 -1.63
CA GLU A 18 3.08 0.19 -2.93
C GLU A 18 3.34 -1.32 -3.06
N GLN A 19 4.48 -1.80 -2.57
CA GLN A 19 4.79 -3.24 -2.54
C GLN A 19 3.84 -4.00 -1.62
N ALA A 20 3.55 -3.47 -0.43
CA ALA A 20 2.61 -4.08 0.51
C ALA A 20 1.18 -4.07 -0.02
N ASP A 21 0.76 -3.01 -0.69
CA ASP A 21 -0.57 -2.90 -1.31
C ASP A 21 -0.72 -3.89 -2.47
N ALA A 22 0.27 -4.00 -3.34
CA ALA A 22 0.27 -4.98 -4.43
C ALA A 22 0.22 -6.42 -3.90
N LEU A 23 0.94 -6.73 -2.81
CA LEU A 23 0.87 -8.03 -2.16
C LEU A 23 -0.52 -8.30 -1.56
N PHE A 24 -1.08 -7.32 -0.86
CA PHE A 24 -2.42 -7.41 -0.27
C PHE A 24 -3.48 -7.64 -1.35
N GLU A 25 -3.48 -6.85 -2.43
CA GLU A 25 -4.40 -7.01 -3.56
C GLU A 25 -4.27 -8.40 -4.19
N LYS A 26 -3.05 -8.88 -4.40
CA LYS A 26 -2.80 -10.22 -4.94
C LYS A 26 -3.36 -11.32 -4.04
N LEU A 27 -3.16 -11.22 -2.72
CA LEU A 27 -3.65 -12.22 -1.76
C LEU A 27 -5.18 -12.19 -1.67
N VAL A 28 -5.79 -11.00 -1.65
CA VAL A 28 -7.25 -10.84 -1.65
C VAL A 28 -7.87 -11.37 -2.95
N ALA A 29 -7.26 -11.08 -4.10
CA ALA A 29 -7.73 -11.59 -5.39
C ALA A 29 -7.62 -13.12 -5.51
N ALA A 30 -6.72 -13.74 -4.74
CA ALA A 30 -6.60 -15.19 -4.66
C ALA A 30 -7.66 -15.85 -3.75
N LEU A 31 -8.36 -15.07 -2.92
CA LEU A 31 -9.46 -15.61 -2.11
C LEU A 31 -10.67 -15.92 -2.99
N PRO A 32 -11.39 -17.03 -2.70
CA PRO A 32 -12.62 -17.35 -3.42
C PRO A 32 -13.69 -16.29 -3.15
N SER A 33 -14.35 -15.84 -4.22
CA SER A 33 -15.49 -14.92 -4.10
C SER A 33 -16.70 -15.60 -3.45
N ALA A 34 -17.69 -14.82 -3.01
CA ALA A 34 -18.95 -15.39 -2.50
C ALA A 34 -19.63 -16.31 -3.54
N ILE A 35 -19.56 -15.95 -4.83
CA ILE A 35 -20.12 -16.75 -5.93
C ILE A 35 -19.34 -18.07 -6.09
N ASP A 36 -18.01 -18.03 -5.98
CA ASP A 36 -17.17 -19.22 -6.05
C ASP A 36 -17.53 -20.22 -4.94
N ILE A 37 -17.75 -19.74 -3.72
CA ILE A 37 -18.13 -20.58 -2.58
C ILE A 37 -19.52 -21.18 -2.81
N MET A 38 -20.48 -20.40 -3.31
CA MET A 38 -21.83 -20.89 -3.63
C MET A 38 -21.84 -21.93 -4.77
N THR A 39 -20.90 -21.86 -5.70
CA THR A 39 -20.74 -22.81 -6.81
C THR A 39 -19.87 -24.03 -6.45
N GLY A 40 -19.47 -24.15 -5.19
CA GLY A 40 -18.81 -25.33 -4.64
C GLY A 40 -17.30 -25.25 -4.52
N LYS A 41 -16.66 -24.09 -4.74
CA LYS A 41 -15.26 -23.92 -4.34
C LYS A 41 -15.13 -23.92 -2.81
N PRO A 42 -14.05 -24.48 -2.26
CA PRO A 42 -13.80 -24.44 -0.83
C PRO A 42 -13.63 -22.98 -0.37
N LYS A 43 -14.03 -22.71 0.88
CA LYS A 43 -13.76 -21.44 1.55
C LYS A 43 -12.25 -21.21 1.69
N SER A 44 -11.86 -19.97 1.95
CA SER A 44 -10.51 -19.63 2.39
C SER A 44 -10.09 -20.46 3.60
N THR A 45 -8.82 -20.83 3.62
CA THR A 45 -8.21 -21.50 4.78
C THR A 45 -7.71 -20.45 5.77
N ASP A 46 -7.62 -20.83 7.06
CA ASP A 46 -7.05 -19.97 8.11
C ASP A 46 -5.68 -19.42 7.72
N LYS A 47 -4.86 -20.22 7.04
CA LYS A 47 -3.54 -19.79 6.55
C LYS A 47 -3.63 -18.67 5.51
N GLN A 48 -4.59 -18.75 4.59
CA GLN A 48 -4.79 -17.70 3.57
C GLN A 48 -5.33 -16.42 4.20
N GLU A 49 -6.22 -16.54 5.19
CA GLU A 49 -6.75 -15.41 5.93
C GLU A 49 -5.65 -14.73 6.76
N ASP A 50 -4.79 -15.52 7.42
CA ASP A 50 -3.60 -15.01 8.14
C ASP A 50 -2.63 -14.28 7.21
N GLU A 51 -2.38 -14.80 6.01
CA GLU A 51 -1.51 -14.16 5.01
C GLU A 51 -2.07 -12.80 4.56
N VAL A 52 -3.39 -12.74 4.29
CA VAL A 52 -4.08 -11.49 3.94
C VAL A 52 -4.04 -10.49 5.09
N GLN A 53 -4.27 -10.95 6.31
CA GLN A 53 -4.23 -10.09 7.50
C GLN A 53 -2.83 -9.52 7.74
N LYS A 54 -1.78 -10.34 7.62
CA LYS A 54 -0.39 -9.87 7.72
C LYS A 54 -0.05 -8.85 6.64
N ALA A 55 -0.43 -9.09 5.39
CA ALA A 55 -0.19 -8.14 4.31
C ALA A 55 -0.95 -6.81 4.55
N ARG A 56 -2.18 -6.89 5.08
CA ARG A 56 -2.97 -5.72 5.47
C ARG A 56 -2.27 -4.91 6.57
N GLU A 57 -1.72 -5.57 7.58
CA GLU A 57 -1.00 -4.92 8.68
C GLU A 57 0.25 -4.21 8.20
N VAL A 58 1.07 -4.88 7.37
CA VAL A 58 2.26 -4.25 6.77
C VAL A 58 1.89 -3.03 5.95
N ARG A 59 0.83 -3.12 5.12
CA ARG A 59 0.34 -1.98 4.34
C ARG A 59 -0.08 -0.82 5.23
N LEU A 60 -0.83 -1.08 6.30
CA LEU A 60 -1.28 -0.05 7.24
C LEU A 60 -0.11 0.61 7.97
N GLN A 61 0.90 -0.15 8.37
CA GLN A 61 2.10 0.40 9.01
C GLN A 61 2.88 1.30 8.05
N ALA A 62 3.04 0.90 6.79
CA ALA A 62 3.70 1.74 5.77
C ALA A 62 2.89 3.02 5.50
N GLN A 63 1.56 2.91 5.44
CA GLN A 63 0.66 4.05 5.30
C GLN A 63 0.80 5.02 6.47
N GLU A 64 0.78 4.51 7.71
CA GLU A 64 0.91 5.32 8.92
C GLU A 64 2.25 6.05 8.97
N LYS A 65 3.35 5.34 8.71
CA LYS A 65 4.69 5.94 8.64
C LYS A 65 4.77 7.06 7.61
N ARG A 66 4.15 6.86 6.43
CA ARG A 66 4.07 7.89 5.40
C ARG A 66 3.29 9.09 5.91
N ASP A 67 2.08 8.86 6.42
CA ASP A 67 1.15 9.93 6.76
C ASP A 67 1.61 10.76 7.98
N GLN A 68 2.39 10.15 8.87
CA GLN A 68 3.03 10.82 10.02
C GLN A 68 4.40 11.44 9.70
N HIS A 69 4.88 11.34 8.47
CA HIS A 69 6.21 11.83 8.12
C HIS A 69 6.31 13.36 8.30
N PRO A 70 7.32 13.89 9.03
CA PRO A 70 7.42 15.32 9.35
C PRO A 70 7.40 16.23 8.12
N TRP A 71 8.09 15.83 7.05
CA TRP A 71 8.12 16.59 5.80
C TRP A 71 6.73 16.85 5.19
N LEU A 72 5.75 15.93 5.38
CA LEU A 72 4.38 16.14 4.91
C LEU A 72 3.59 17.12 5.79
N GLN A 73 4.05 17.42 7.01
CA GLN A 73 3.40 18.41 7.88
C GLN A 73 3.81 19.84 7.50
N ASP A 74 5.01 20.01 6.96
CA ASP A 74 5.59 21.32 6.64
C ASP A 74 5.33 21.78 5.19
N VAL A 75 4.78 20.91 4.34
CA VAL A 75 4.47 21.22 2.94
C VAL A 75 3.18 22.04 2.81
N ASP A 76 3.16 22.93 1.83
CA ASP A 76 2.05 23.86 1.56
C ASP A 76 0.75 23.16 1.13
N ASP A 77 0.84 22.17 0.23
CA ASP A 77 -0.29 21.34 -0.19
C ASP A 77 0.04 19.85 -0.01
N GLN A 78 -0.40 19.29 1.13
CA GLN A 78 -0.20 17.88 1.48
C GLN A 78 -0.84 16.93 0.47
N TYR A 79 -1.97 17.30 -0.13
CA TYR A 79 -2.65 16.45 -1.09
C TYR A 79 -1.87 16.41 -2.41
N ALA A 80 -1.47 17.57 -2.93
CA ALA A 80 -0.63 17.64 -4.13
C ALA A 80 0.72 16.97 -3.93
N ALA A 81 1.34 17.13 -2.75
CA ALA A 81 2.58 16.47 -2.38
C ALA A 81 2.43 14.93 -2.39
N ARG A 82 1.37 14.38 -1.79
CA ARG A 82 1.09 12.92 -1.81
C ARG A 82 0.89 12.39 -3.24
N MET A 83 0.14 13.11 -4.08
CA MET A 83 -0.06 12.71 -5.47
C MET A 83 1.23 12.69 -6.29
N GLN A 84 2.14 13.63 -6.02
CA GLN A 84 3.45 13.66 -6.67
C GLN A 84 4.43 12.63 -6.07
N LEU A 85 4.34 12.34 -4.78
CA LEU A 85 5.13 11.30 -4.11
C LEU A 85 4.85 9.92 -4.71
N TRP A 86 3.58 9.60 -4.97
CA TRP A 86 3.19 8.37 -5.69
C TRP A 86 3.85 8.28 -7.07
N LYS A 87 3.87 9.39 -7.81
CA LYS A 87 4.55 9.43 -9.12
C LYS A 87 6.06 9.26 -8.97
N ALA A 88 6.67 9.89 -7.97
CA ALA A 88 8.11 9.82 -7.73
C ALA A 88 8.57 8.40 -7.37
N ALA A 89 7.82 7.71 -6.49
CA ALA A 89 8.10 6.34 -6.09
C ALA A 89 8.12 5.37 -7.28
N ARG A 90 7.16 5.51 -8.21
CA ARG A 90 7.04 4.70 -9.43
C ARG A 90 8.01 5.08 -10.55
N ALA A 91 8.46 6.33 -10.60
CA ALA A 91 9.30 6.84 -11.69
C ALA A 91 10.80 6.60 -11.48
N SER A 92 11.21 6.10 -10.30
CA SER A 92 12.63 5.85 -9.99
C SER A 92 13.02 4.37 -10.09
N GLU A 93 12.34 3.62 -10.97
CA GLU A 93 12.77 2.33 -11.55
C GLU A 93 13.54 2.51 -12.86
#